data_AF-A0A6V1TG47-F1
#
_entry.id   AF-A0A6V1TG47-F1
#
_cell.length_a   1.000
_cell.length_b   1.000
_cell.length_c   1.000
_cell.angle_alpha   90.00
_cell.angle_beta   90.00
_cell.angle_gamma   90.00
#
_symmetry.space_group_name_H-M   'P 1'
#
loop_
_entity.id
_entity.type
_entity.pdbx_description
1 polymer ?
#
loop_
_entity_poly.entity_id
_entity_poly.type
_entity_poly.pdbx_seq_one_letter_code
_entity_poly.pdbx_strand_id
1 'polypeptide(L)'
;KTIKWLALTAAQRFTSRAPHGAKRHRERRMLPMIGSRYQPANVRSARSDMHPPDCYLRDELDDEDEVEVELAATVGVSPVGTADLTKWATLAFARTDAQLTMRRRVLEDREAEEEEARRARAEEERVLRAAAVLEKSADMRRILENQLLDESHIANEMAELWHKCNLFGNVDKLTSDEEVQAKIYQLFERNFVALQEIFKYYCATGSGEGTNSLEYMEFTTFIADMQNAFRVASQTQKLQKVFINSVCQSGEKRNINAEIGMHEFFLALVLLAMENPGRGNDQLIRGRQRELPDIALEKFLNKYVLPLVDSKLVGASVKSALTNNEILATFYDYNIKLVEVFERYAASVEDNKASGFTFADSLNIAEFERIIFEADLAGSSGGEIDDQLTTKEIRQAFSGAQAGHDFQQVVKAAAADGNEEGGAAAAAEVVNDDQQMDYPEFLEAIARIGVLKWEDDRILTHQKIEGALAAVARLADQPR
;
A
#
# COMPACT_ATOMS: atom_id res chain seq x y z
N LYS A 1 5.49 34.99 -42.68
CA LYS A 1 6.61 34.44 -43.48
C LYS A 1 6.92 33.05 -42.94
N THR A 2 7.28 32.09 -43.79
CA THR A 2 7.54 30.70 -43.36
C THR A 2 9.03 30.38 -43.30
N ILE A 3 9.38 29.26 -42.66
CA ILE A 3 10.74 28.71 -42.65
C ILE A 3 11.25 28.50 -44.08
N LYS A 4 10.42 27.99 -44.99
CA LYS A 4 10.75 27.88 -46.43
C LYS A 4 11.08 29.22 -47.07
N TRP A 5 10.35 30.29 -46.74
CA TRP A 5 10.65 31.63 -47.25
C TRP A 5 12.02 32.12 -46.77
N LEU A 6 12.35 31.89 -45.49
CA LEU A 6 13.65 32.26 -44.92
C LEU A 6 14.79 31.51 -45.61
N ALA A 7 14.65 30.19 -45.76
CA ALA A 7 15.62 29.33 -46.41
C ALA A 7 15.89 29.75 -47.87
N LEU A 8 14.82 30.03 -48.63
CA LEU A 8 14.93 30.51 -50.02
C LEU A 8 15.61 31.89 -50.09
N THR A 9 15.30 32.78 -49.16
CA THR A 9 15.92 34.11 -49.08
C THR A 9 17.41 34.01 -48.76
N ALA A 10 17.78 33.11 -47.82
CA ALA A 10 19.17 32.84 -47.48
C ALA A 10 19.94 32.26 -48.68
N ALA A 11 19.38 31.27 -49.38
CA ALA A 11 19.97 30.70 -50.58
C ALA A 11 20.17 31.74 -51.71
N GLN A 12 19.18 32.61 -51.93
CA GLN A 12 19.27 33.68 -52.92
C GLN A 12 20.35 34.70 -52.53
N ARG A 13 20.39 35.12 -51.25
CA ARG A 13 21.42 36.04 -50.75
C ARG A 13 22.81 35.44 -50.90
N PHE A 14 22.98 34.17 -50.51
CA PHE A 14 24.24 33.45 -50.67
C PHE A 14 24.66 33.40 -52.13
N THR A 15 23.76 33.03 -53.04
CA THR A 15 24.05 32.98 -54.48
C THR A 15 24.41 34.36 -55.05
N SER A 16 23.75 35.42 -54.59
CA SER A 16 23.98 36.80 -55.08
C SER A 16 25.26 37.45 -54.53
N ARG A 17 25.72 37.01 -53.34
CA ARG A 17 26.92 37.53 -52.66
C ARG A 17 28.13 36.63 -52.81
N ALA A 18 27.94 35.35 -53.10
CA ALA A 18 29.03 34.45 -53.44
C ALA A 18 29.75 35.03 -54.66
N PRO A 19 31.04 35.38 -54.54
CA PRO A 19 31.77 35.94 -55.67
C PRO A 19 31.80 34.89 -56.76
N HIS A 20 31.05 35.11 -57.85
CA HIS A 20 31.27 34.40 -59.10
C HIS A 20 32.77 34.49 -59.39
N GLY A 21 33.46 33.35 -59.38
CA GLY A 21 34.90 33.26 -59.33
C GLY A 21 35.62 34.19 -60.32
N ALA A 22 36.13 35.31 -59.80
CA ALA A 22 37.37 35.91 -60.24
C ALA A 22 38.54 35.24 -59.52
N LYS A 23 38.64 33.91 -59.60
CA LYS A 23 39.90 33.16 -59.47
C LYS A 23 39.86 32.01 -60.47
N ARG A 24 40.37 32.30 -61.67
CA ARG A 24 40.65 31.32 -62.71
C ARG A 24 41.71 30.34 -62.18
N HIS A 25 41.32 29.15 -61.74
CA HIS A 25 42.16 27.99 -61.98
C HIS A 25 41.78 27.42 -63.33
N ARG A 26 42.80 27.27 -64.20
CA ARG A 26 42.73 26.54 -65.45
C ARG A 26 42.37 25.09 -65.13
N GLU A 27 41.09 24.78 -65.07
CA GLU A 27 40.59 23.42 -65.23
C GLU A 27 39.67 23.34 -66.44
N ARG A 28 39.81 22.22 -67.15
CA ARG A 28 39.32 21.99 -68.50
C ARG A 28 37.82 22.30 -68.63
N ARG A 29 37.52 23.16 -69.60
CA ARG A 29 36.20 23.29 -70.26
C ARG A 29 35.70 21.92 -70.68
N MET A 30 34.75 21.33 -69.93
CA MET A 30 33.85 20.28 -70.41
C MET A 30 32.61 20.11 -69.49
N LEU A 31 32.11 21.18 -68.83
CA LEU A 31 30.77 21.17 -68.21
C LEU A 31 30.12 22.55 -68.36
N PRO A 32 28.80 22.65 -68.59
CA PRO A 32 28.14 23.90 -68.93
C PRO A 32 28.14 24.85 -67.72
N MET A 33 28.73 26.04 -67.90
CA MET A 33 28.51 27.20 -67.05
C MET A 33 27.04 27.63 -67.18
N ILE A 34 26.17 27.16 -66.30
CA ILE A 34 24.82 27.68 -66.09
C ILE A 34 24.66 27.84 -64.58
N GLY A 35 24.28 29.05 -64.13
CA GLY A 35 24.32 29.47 -62.73
C GLY A 35 23.81 28.41 -61.74
N SER A 36 24.73 27.88 -60.92
CA SER A 36 24.43 26.94 -59.85
C SER A 36 23.53 27.64 -58.82
N ARG A 37 22.22 27.43 -58.93
CA ARG A 37 21.26 27.89 -57.93
C ARG A 37 21.39 26.94 -56.75
N TYR A 38 22.01 27.39 -55.67
CA TYR A 38 22.03 26.66 -54.40
C TYR A 38 20.58 26.40 -53.95
N GLN A 39 20.28 25.17 -53.57
CA GLN A 39 18.98 24.81 -53.04
C GLN A 39 19.10 24.58 -51.52
N PRO A 40 18.16 25.08 -50.70
CA PRO A 40 18.18 24.78 -49.29
C PRO A 40 17.95 23.27 -49.06
N ALA A 41 18.84 22.68 -48.27
CA ALA A 41 18.89 21.27 -47.96
C ALA A 41 18.37 20.98 -46.54
N ASN A 42 18.57 21.89 -45.60
CA ASN A 42 18.03 21.83 -44.24
C ASN A 42 17.98 23.23 -43.61
N VAL A 43 17.14 23.41 -42.60
CA VAL A 43 17.12 24.60 -41.72
C VAL A 43 17.12 24.12 -40.28
N ARG A 44 18.15 24.50 -39.51
CA ARG A 44 18.34 24.08 -38.11
C ARG A 44 18.61 25.27 -37.20
N SER A 45 18.31 25.11 -35.92
CA SER A 45 18.68 26.03 -34.84
C SER A 45 19.07 25.23 -33.60
N ALA A 46 19.50 25.92 -32.52
CA ALA A 46 19.80 25.26 -31.25
C ALA A 46 18.62 24.46 -30.66
N ARG A 47 17.38 24.78 -31.05
CA ARG A 47 16.15 24.13 -30.55
C ARG A 47 15.68 22.96 -31.41
N SER A 48 16.05 22.93 -32.70
CA SER A 48 15.53 21.95 -33.66
C SER A 48 16.53 21.65 -34.77
N ASP A 49 16.79 20.36 -34.97
CA ASP A 49 17.68 19.85 -36.02
C ASP A 49 17.09 19.98 -37.44
N MET A 50 15.76 20.13 -37.55
CA MET A 50 15.06 20.33 -38.82
C MET A 50 13.71 21.04 -38.63
N HIS A 51 13.69 22.34 -38.93
CA HIS A 51 12.47 23.16 -38.91
C HIS A 51 11.53 22.81 -40.07
N PRO A 52 10.22 22.55 -39.84
CA PRO A 52 9.31 22.24 -40.93
C PRO A 52 9.17 23.43 -41.91
N PRO A 53 9.26 23.20 -43.23
CA PRO A 53 9.29 24.29 -44.21
C PRO A 53 8.01 25.13 -44.24
N ASP A 54 6.87 24.53 -43.88
CA ASP A 54 5.57 25.17 -43.95
C ASP A 54 5.19 25.92 -42.66
N CYS A 55 5.95 25.77 -41.57
CA CYS A 55 5.74 26.52 -40.33
C CYS A 55 6.05 28.02 -40.51
N TYR A 56 5.33 28.86 -39.77
CA TYR A 56 5.60 30.29 -39.73
C TYR A 56 6.81 30.60 -38.86
N LEU A 57 7.61 31.58 -39.28
CA LEU A 57 8.82 31.98 -38.52
C LEU A 57 8.50 32.38 -37.08
N ARG A 58 7.38 33.08 -36.87
CA ARG A 58 6.95 33.56 -35.55
C ARG A 58 6.54 32.44 -34.59
N ASP A 59 6.25 31.25 -35.11
CA ASP A 59 5.78 30.12 -34.31
C ASP A 59 6.98 29.23 -33.89
N GLU A 60 8.12 29.34 -34.59
CA GLU A 60 9.28 28.44 -34.45
C GLU A 60 10.57 29.13 -33.99
N LEU A 61 10.65 30.45 -34.13
CA LEU A 61 11.86 31.25 -33.84
C LEU A 61 11.50 32.47 -33.00
N ASP A 62 12.30 32.71 -31.98
CA ASP A 62 12.24 33.94 -31.18
C ASP A 62 13.23 34.99 -31.72
N ASP A 63 13.07 36.24 -31.28
CA ASP A 63 14.05 37.29 -31.57
C ASP A 63 15.42 36.89 -30.98
N GLU A 64 16.49 37.18 -31.73
CA GLU A 64 17.89 36.81 -31.41
C GLU A 64 18.27 35.33 -31.60
N ASP A 65 17.35 34.46 -32.04
CA ASP A 65 17.69 33.07 -32.37
C ASP A 65 18.67 32.98 -33.56
N GLU A 66 19.72 32.16 -33.40
CA GLU A 66 20.64 31.81 -34.49
C GLU A 66 20.08 30.65 -35.31
N VAL A 67 19.95 30.87 -36.63
CA VAL A 67 19.43 29.87 -37.58
C VAL A 67 20.46 29.58 -38.65
N GLU A 68 20.76 28.29 -38.82
CA GLU A 68 21.65 27.80 -39.86
C GLU A 68 20.85 27.20 -41.02
N VAL A 69 21.11 27.69 -42.24
CA VAL A 69 20.49 27.18 -43.47
C VAL A 69 21.55 26.43 -44.26
N GLU A 70 21.42 25.11 -44.33
CA GLU A 70 22.28 24.25 -45.12
C GLU A 70 21.90 24.33 -46.60
N LEU A 71 22.88 24.53 -47.48
CA LEU A 71 22.68 24.71 -48.91
C LEU A 71 23.37 23.59 -49.72
N ALA A 72 22.62 22.90 -50.57
CA ALA A 72 23.14 21.95 -51.53
C ALA A 72 23.60 22.66 -52.81
N ALA A 73 24.86 22.45 -53.21
CA ALA A 73 25.44 23.00 -54.45
C ALA A 73 24.97 22.27 -55.71
N THR A 74 24.69 20.96 -55.59
CA THR A 74 24.19 20.09 -56.65
C THR A 74 23.06 19.23 -56.13
N VAL A 75 21.93 19.20 -56.82
CA VAL A 75 20.84 18.26 -56.53
C VAL A 75 21.25 16.92 -57.11
N GLY A 76 21.33 15.89 -56.28
CA GLY A 76 21.59 14.53 -56.73
C GLY A 76 20.52 14.10 -57.72
N VAL A 77 20.88 13.29 -58.71
CA VAL A 77 19.92 12.71 -59.65
C VAL A 77 20.04 11.20 -59.55
N SER A 78 18.92 10.54 -59.29
CA SER A 78 18.83 9.09 -59.23
C SER A 78 19.12 8.47 -60.60
N PRO A 79 19.45 7.16 -60.68
CA PRO A 79 19.65 6.46 -61.94
C PRO A 79 18.45 6.52 -62.91
N VAL A 80 17.25 6.83 -62.39
CA VAL A 80 16.00 6.96 -63.15
C VAL A 80 15.75 8.42 -63.60
N GLY A 81 16.68 9.33 -63.32
CA GLY A 81 16.59 10.74 -63.70
C GLY A 81 15.76 11.60 -62.75
N THR A 82 15.35 11.09 -61.59
CA THR A 82 14.60 11.86 -60.58
C THR A 82 15.54 12.60 -59.65
N ALA A 83 15.17 13.81 -59.22
CA ALA A 83 15.94 14.55 -58.23
C ALA A 83 15.92 13.84 -56.86
N ASP A 84 17.10 13.59 -56.30
CA ASP A 84 17.30 13.07 -54.95
C ASP A 84 17.38 14.27 -53.99
N LEU A 85 16.28 14.46 -53.25
CA LEU A 85 16.08 15.60 -52.36
C LEU A 85 16.26 15.15 -50.90
N THR A 86 16.88 16.00 -50.07
CA THR A 86 16.92 15.77 -48.62
C THR A 86 15.50 15.71 -48.03
N LYS A 87 15.36 15.18 -46.80
CA LYS A 87 14.06 15.14 -46.08
C LYS A 87 13.40 16.54 -46.09
N TRP A 88 14.14 17.58 -45.67
CA TRP A 88 13.63 18.95 -45.66
C TRP A 88 13.28 19.48 -47.06
N ALA A 89 14.13 19.26 -48.06
CA ALA A 89 13.86 19.71 -49.44
C ALA A 89 12.67 18.98 -50.07
N THR A 90 12.47 17.70 -49.72
CA THR A 90 11.29 16.92 -50.12
C THR A 90 10.03 17.53 -49.51
N LEU A 91 10.04 17.84 -48.21
CA LEU A 91 8.95 18.57 -47.57
C LEU A 91 8.71 19.93 -48.24
N ALA A 92 9.76 20.70 -48.52
CA ALA A 92 9.64 22.06 -49.02
C ALA A 92 9.19 22.15 -50.49
N PHE A 93 9.63 21.22 -51.36
CA PHE A 93 9.55 21.41 -52.81
C PHE A 93 8.83 20.31 -53.58
N ALA A 94 8.32 19.26 -52.91
CA ALA A 94 7.48 18.26 -53.57
C ALA A 94 6.27 18.90 -54.26
N ARG A 95 6.15 18.73 -55.59
CA ARG A 95 5.08 19.33 -56.40
C ARG A 95 4.38 18.35 -57.34
N THR A 96 5.04 17.25 -57.70
CA THR A 96 4.47 16.20 -58.56
C THR A 96 3.84 15.11 -57.70
N ASP A 97 2.88 14.35 -58.23
CA ASP A 97 2.19 13.28 -57.49
C ASP A 97 3.17 12.26 -56.88
N ALA A 98 4.19 11.87 -57.65
CA ALA A 98 5.26 10.99 -57.17
C ALA A 98 6.06 11.60 -56.00
N GLN A 99 6.32 12.91 -56.03
CA GLN A 99 7.00 13.61 -54.94
C GLN A 99 6.07 13.84 -53.73
N LEU A 100 4.76 13.98 -53.94
CA LEU A 100 3.79 14.08 -52.85
C LEU A 100 3.71 12.75 -52.07
N THR A 101 3.86 11.61 -52.74
CA THR A 101 4.01 10.31 -52.05
C THR A 101 5.27 10.27 -51.19
N MET A 102 6.41 10.77 -51.68
CA MET A 102 7.65 10.85 -50.89
C MET A 102 7.52 11.83 -49.72
N ARG A 103 6.88 12.99 -49.93
CA ARG A 103 6.58 13.96 -48.87
C ARG A 103 5.71 13.34 -47.77
N ARG A 104 4.71 12.54 -48.13
CA ARG A 104 3.88 11.83 -47.16
C ARG A 104 4.70 10.86 -46.33
N ARG A 105 5.55 10.04 -46.96
CA ARG A 105 6.45 9.12 -46.24
C ARG A 105 7.38 9.85 -45.27
N VAL A 106 7.98 10.97 -45.70
CA VAL A 106 8.87 11.77 -44.82
C VAL A 106 8.10 12.37 -43.64
N LEU A 107 6.83 12.73 -43.79
CA LEU A 107 5.99 13.18 -42.68
C LEU A 107 5.64 12.01 -41.74
N GLU A 108 5.24 10.86 -42.30
CA GLU A 108 4.94 9.64 -41.54
C GLU A 108 6.17 9.17 -40.72
N ASP A 109 7.36 9.16 -41.32
CA ASP A 109 8.61 8.80 -40.65
C ASP A 109 8.93 9.76 -39.50
N ARG A 110 8.71 11.07 -39.69
CA ARG A 110 8.93 12.08 -38.65
C ARG A 110 7.93 11.95 -37.50
N GLU A 111 6.66 11.75 -37.80
CA GLU A 111 5.63 11.52 -36.78
C GLU A 111 5.94 10.25 -35.97
N ALA A 112 6.45 9.20 -36.62
CA ALA A 112 6.91 7.99 -35.95
C ALA A 112 8.14 8.23 -35.05
N GLU A 113 9.14 8.98 -35.53
CA GLU A 113 10.33 9.37 -34.74
C GLU A 113 9.91 10.21 -33.50
N GLU A 114 8.99 11.16 -33.65
CA GLU A 114 8.48 11.99 -32.55
C GLU A 114 7.65 11.19 -31.53
N GLU A 115 6.83 10.24 -32.01
CA GLU A 115 6.07 9.30 -31.17
C GLU A 115 7.02 8.39 -30.37
N GLU A 116 8.06 7.84 -31.01
CA GLU A 116 9.07 7.00 -30.36
C GLU A 116 9.84 7.80 -29.30
N ALA A 117 10.26 9.02 -29.59
CA ALA A 117 10.90 9.91 -28.63
C ALA A 117 9.97 10.29 -27.46
N ARG A 118 8.65 10.42 -27.69
CA ARG A 118 7.68 10.65 -26.62
C ARG A 118 7.52 9.41 -25.73
N ARG A 119 7.45 8.22 -26.34
CA ARG A 119 7.40 6.95 -25.60
C ARG A 119 8.66 6.71 -24.78
N ALA A 120 9.83 6.99 -25.34
CA ALA A 120 11.11 6.87 -24.64
C ALA A 120 11.17 7.78 -23.40
N ARG A 121 10.75 9.06 -23.54
CA ARG A 121 10.67 9.99 -22.40
C ARG A 121 9.66 9.56 -21.34
N ALA A 122 8.48 9.09 -21.76
CA ALA A 122 7.48 8.59 -20.84
C ALA A 122 7.97 7.34 -20.08
N GLU A 123 8.73 6.47 -20.75
CA GLU A 123 9.32 5.29 -20.11
C GLU A 123 10.44 5.66 -19.13
N GLU A 124 11.33 6.59 -19.50
CA GLU A 124 12.37 7.10 -18.61
C GLU A 124 11.76 7.73 -17.34
N GLU A 125 10.72 8.56 -17.50
CA GLU A 125 10.00 9.14 -16.37
C GLU A 125 9.33 8.06 -15.50
N ARG A 126 8.74 7.03 -16.11
CA ARG A 126 8.14 5.90 -15.39
C ARG A 126 9.18 5.14 -14.58
N VAL A 127 10.36 4.89 -15.14
CA VAL A 127 11.48 4.23 -14.44
C VAL A 127 11.97 5.08 -13.27
N LEU A 128 12.13 6.39 -13.44
CA LEU A 128 12.54 7.30 -12.36
C LEU A 128 11.51 7.33 -11.23
N ARG A 129 10.21 7.40 -11.55
CA ARG A 129 9.15 7.34 -10.54
C ARG A 129 9.13 6.01 -9.80
N ALA A 130 9.29 4.90 -10.52
CA ALA A 130 9.35 3.57 -9.90
C ALA A 130 10.55 3.43 -8.95
N ALA A 131 11.72 3.96 -9.33
CA ALA A 131 12.90 3.97 -8.47
C ALA A 131 12.67 4.78 -7.18
N ALA A 132 12.07 5.97 -7.29
CA ALA A 132 11.73 6.79 -6.13
C ALA A 132 10.71 6.11 -5.19
N VAL A 133 9.70 5.44 -5.76
CA VAL A 133 8.71 4.67 -4.97
C VAL A 133 9.40 3.53 -4.20
N LEU A 134 10.35 2.83 -4.83
CA LEU A 134 11.10 1.76 -4.18
C LEU A 134 11.92 2.28 -3.00
N GLU A 135 12.66 3.38 -3.18
CA GLU A 135 13.45 4.01 -2.12
C GLU A 135 12.58 4.41 -0.92
N LYS A 136 11.51 5.18 -1.16
CA LYS A 136 10.56 5.58 -0.12
C LYS A 136 9.93 4.39 0.60
N SER A 137 9.54 3.37 -0.16
CA SER A 137 8.93 2.16 0.41
C SER A 137 9.89 1.38 1.30
N ALA A 138 11.19 1.34 0.95
CA ALA A 138 12.20 0.64 1.74
C ALA A 138 12.39 1.27 3.12
N ASP A 139 12.37 2.60 3.21
CA ASP A 139 12.45 3.30 4.50
C ASP A 139 11.19 3.09 5.33
N MET A 140 10.00 3.14 4.72
CA MET A 140 8.76 2.88 5.46
C MET A 140 8.64 1.42 5.91
N ARG A 141 9.19 0.45 5.18
CA ARG A 141 9.26 -0.95 5.66
C ARG A 141 10.10 -1.08 6.94
N ARG A 142 11.15 -0.28 7.08
CA ARG A 142 11.97 -0.25 8.30
C ARG A 142 11.19 0.35 9.48
N ILE A 143 10.41 1.39 9.23
CA ILE A 143 9.56 2.01 10.27
C ILE A 143 8.45 1.04 10.68
N LEU A 144 7.77 0.41 9.72
CA LEU A 144 6.66 -0.51 9.95
C LEU A 144 7.09 -1.96 10.17
N GLU A 145 8.37 -2.24 10.49
CA GLU A 145 8.90 -3.61 10.54
C GLU A 145 8.09 -4.53 11.46
N ASN A 146 7.70 -4.03 12.64
CA ASN A 146 6.88 -4.77 13.60
C ASN A 146 5.42 -4.97 13.16
N GLN A 147 4.94 -4.18 12.20
CA GLN A 147 3.59 -4.28 11.65
C GLN A 147 3.51 -5.16 10.40
N LEU A 148 4.64 -5.36 9.72
CA LEU A 148 4.75 -6.19 8.55
C LEU A 148 4.92 -7.65 9.00
N LEU A 149 3.90 -8.46 8.72
CA LEU A 149 3.89 -9.88 9.07
C LEU A 149 4.83 -10.64 8.13
N ASP A 150 6.02 -10.98 8.63
CA ASP A 150 6.94 -11.92 7.97
C ASP A 150 6.59 -13.36 8.35
N GLU A 151 6.83 -14.30 7.43
CA GLU A 151 6.59 -15.74 7.66
C GLU A 151 7.37 -16.25 8.88
N SER A 152 8.58 -15.71 9.10
CA SER A 152 9.41 -16.06 10.26
C SER A 152 8.80 -15.58 11.58
N HIS A 153 8.20 -14.38 11.58
CA HIS A 153 7.55 -13.81 12.74
C HIS A 153 6.29 -14.60 13.09
N ILE A 154 5.45 -14.91 12.09
CA ILE A 154 4.25 -15.75 12.26
C ILE A 154 4.63 -17.11 12.86
N ALA A 155 5.65 -17.78 12.33
CA ALA A 155 6.08 -19.08 12.83
C ALA A 155 6.53 -19.02 14.31
N ASN A 156 7.25 -17.96 14.69
CA ASN A 156 7.69 -17.76 16.08
C ASN A 156 6.52 -17.49 17.03
N GLU A 157 5.62 -16.56 16.69
CA GLU A 157 4.43 -16.29 17.50
C GLU A 157 3.53 -17.53 17.62
N MET A 158 3.35 -18.26 16.52
CA MET A 158 2.59 -19.51 16.51
C MET A 158 3.20 -20.59 17.39
N ALA A 159 4.52 -20.74 17.38
CA ALA A 159 5.21 -21.68 18.26
C ALA A 159 4.98 -21.34 19.74
N GLU A 160 5.00 -20.06 20.10
CA GLU A 160 4.73 -19.61 21.46
C GLU A 160 3.27 -19.84 21.87
N LEU A 161 2.32 -19.42 21.04
CA LEU A 161 0.89 -19.64 21.30
C LEU A 161 0.56 -21.13 21.40
N TRP A 162 1.17 -21.95 20.55
CA TRP A 162 1.00 -23.40 20.62
C TRP A 162 1.58 -24.00 21.89
N HIS A 163 2.75 -23.51 22.33
CA HIS A 163 3.31 -23.88 23.62
C HIS A 163 2.35 -23.52 24.77
N LYS A 164 1.81 -22.29 24.78
CA LYS A 164 0.82 -21.83 25.77
C LYS A 164 -0.44 -22.71 25.76
N CYS A 165 -0.96 -23.07 24.58
CA CYS A 165 -2.07 -24.03 24.42
C CYS A 165 -1.78 -25.38 25.08
N ASN A 166 -0.52 -25.85 25.05
CA ASN A 166 -0.15 -27.17 25.53
C ASN A 166 0.43 -27.23 26.96
N LEU A 167 0.62 -26.09 27.64
CA LEU A 167 1.18 -26.03 29.02
C LEU A 167 0.46 -26.98 30.02
N PHE A 168 -0.82 -27.26 29.80
CA PHE A 168 -1.63 -28.14 30.66
C PHE A 168 -2.17 -29.39 29.94
N GLY A 169 -1.50 -29.80 28.85
CA GLY A 169 -1.90 -30.92 28.01
C GLY A 169 -3.30 -30.74 27.41
N ASN A 170 -3.72 -29.49 27.14
CA ASN A 170 -5.05 -29.25 26.60
C ASN A 170 -5.16 -29.73 25.14
N VAL A 171 -4.07 -29.63 24.37
CA VAL A 171 -4.00 -30.19 23.03
C VAL A 171 -4.03 -31.73 23.10
N ASP A 172 -3.30 -32.34 24.03
CA ASP A 172 -3.31 -33.79 24.24
C ASP A 172 -4.70 -34.34 24.62
N LYS A 173 -5.52 -33.54 25.31
CA LYS A 173 -6.93 -33.87 25.61
C LYS A 173 -7.82 -33.85 24.36
N LEU A 174 -7.47 -33.08 23.34
CA LEU A 174 -8.19 -33.08 22.05
C LEU A 174 -7.85 -34.33 21.25
N THR A 175 -6.56 -34.65 21.14
CA THR A 175 -6.05 -35.82 20.42
C THR A 175 -4.66 -36.20 20.91
N SER A 176 -4.39 -37.49 21.08
CA SER A 176 -3.05 -38.02 21.38
C SER A 176 -2.21 -38.30 20.14
N ASP A 177 -2.77 -38.09 18.94
CA ASP A 177 -2.09 -38.33 17.67
C ASP A 177 -1.29 -37.09 17.24
N GLU A 178 0.04 -37.22 17.25
CA GLU A 178 0.98 -36.16 16.86
C GLU A 178 0.77 -35.68 15.42
N GLU A 179 0.35 -36.55 14.50
CA GLU A 179 0.11 -36.16 13.10
C GLU A 179 -1.11 -35.22 13.01
N VAL A 180 -2.16 -35.50 13.79
CA VAL A 180 -3.35 -34.65 13.88
C VAL A 180 -3.01 -33.31 14.55
N GLN A 181 -2.21 -33.33 15.63
CA GLN A 181 -1.75 -32.10 16.28
C GLN A 181 -0.95 -31.21 15.30
N ALA A 182 -0.04 -31.80 14.53
CA ALA A 182 0.76 -31.07 13.53
C ALA A 182 -0.12 -30.44 12.44
N LYS A 183 -1.18 -31.13 11.98
CA LYS A 183 -2.13 -30.56 11.02
C LYS A 183 -2.93 -29.39 11.61
N ILE A 184 -3.35 -29.47 12.87
CA ILE A 184 -4.02 -28.35 13.55
C ILE A 184 -3.07 -27.14 13.64
N TYR A 185 -1.82 -27.36 14.01
CA TYR A 185 -0.80 -26.30 14.05
C TYR A 185 -0.64 -25.63 12.68
N GLN A 186 -0.46 -26.41 11.61
CA GLN A 186 -0.34 -25.90 10.23
C GLN A 186 -1.60 -25.13 9.78
N LEU A 187 -2.79 -25.57 10.20
CA LEU A 187 -4.04 -24.85 9.90
C LEU A 187 -4.08 -23.48 10.58
N PHE A 188 -3.61 -23.38 11.82
CA PHE A 188 -3.54 -22.09 12.51
C PHE A 188 -2.44 -21.20 11.95
N GLU A 189 -1.25 -21.73 11.68
CA GLU A 189 -0.14 -21.00 11.06
C GLU A 189 -0.54 -20.40 9.70
N ARG A 190 -1.15 -21.22 8.82
CA ARG A 190 -1.64 -20.79 7.50
C ARG A 190 -2.66 -19.66 7.59
N ASN A 191 -3.48 -19.63 8.64
CA ASN A 191 -4.56 -18.68 8.81
C ASN A 191 -4.29 -17.66 9.93
N PHE A 192 -3.04 -17.54 10.39
CA PHE A 192 -2.73 -16.84 11.62
C PHE A 192 -3.21 -15.39 11.61
N VAL A 193 -2.86 -14.65 10.56
CA VAL A 193 -3.23 -13.24 10.38
C VAL A 193 -4.74 -13.05 10.44
N ALA A 194 -5.48 -13.86 9.71
CA ALA A 194 -6.94 -13.82 9.69
C ALA A 194 -7.54 -14.10 11.08
N LEU A 195 -7.02 -15.08 11.81
CA LEU A 195 -7.50 -15.45 13.14
C LEU A 195 -7.13 -14.41 14.21
N GLN A 196 -5.95 -13.79 14.08
CA GLN A 196 -5.50 -12.70 14.94
C GLN A 196 -6.41 -11.47 14.77
N GLU A 197 -6.72 -11.10 13.52
CA GLU A 197 -7.63 -9.99 13.22
C GLU A 197 -9.03 -10.24 13.77
N ILE A 198 -9.55 -11.46 13.66
CA ILE A 198 -10.83 -11.84 14.26
C ILE A 198 -10.77 -11.65 15.77
N PHE A 199 -9.74 -12.21 16.42
CA PHE A 199 -9.59 -12.14 17.87
C PHE A 199 -9.58 -10.68 18.34
N LYS A 200 -8.67 -9.85 17.80
CA LYS A 200 -8.55 -8.43 18.15
C LYS A 200 -9.83 -7.65 17.88
N TYR A 201 -10.49 -7.92 16.76
CA TYR A 201 -11.75 -7.26 16.42
C TYR A 201 -12.81 -7.46 17.50
N TYR A 202 -12.95 -8.69 18.03
CA TYR A 202 -13.94 -8.99 19.06
C TYR A 202 -13.51 -8.56 20.46
N CYS A 203 -12.22 -8.58 20.80
CA CYS A 203 -11.70 -7.96 22.03
C CYS A 203 -12.02 -6.46 22.08
N ALA A 204 -12.01 -5.77 20.93
CA ALA A 204 -12.36 -4.36 20.86
C ALA A 204 -13.88 -4.08 20.86
N THR A 205 -14.75 -5.11 20.90
CA THR A 205 -16.21 -4.90 20.86
C THR A 205 -16.87 -4.75 22.22
N GLY A 206 -16.25 -5.23 23.30
CA GLY A 206 -16.82 -5.14 24.64
C GLY A 206 -16.68 -3.76 25.28
N SER A 207 -17.27 -3.65 26.46
CA SER A 207 -17.11 -2.49 27.34
C SER A 207 -15.91 -2.61 28.27
N GLY A 208 -15.20 -3.75 28.23
CA GLY A 208 -14.02 -4.00 29.04
C GLY A 208 -12.88 -3.07 28.66
N GLU A 209 -12.02 -2.77 29.64
CA GLU A 209 -10.82 -1.95 29.45
C GLU A 209 -9.65 -2.75 28.83
N GLY A 210 -9.78 -4.08 28.73
CA GLY A 210 -8.78 -4.96 28.13
C GLY A 210 -8.90 -5.03 26.61
N THR A 211 -7.78 -4.84 25.91
CA THR A 211 -7.67 -4.90 24.44
C THR A 211 -7.16 -6.26 23.93
N ASN A 212 -6.57 -7.06 24.82
CA ASN A 212 -5.82 -8.28 24.49
C ASN A 212 -6.48 -9.58 25.00
N SER A 213 -7.68 -9.47 25.55
CA SER A 213 -8.41 -10.59 26.14
C SER A 213 -9.87 -10.56 25.68
N LEU A 214 -10.50 -11.74 25.61
CA LEU A 214 -11.85 -11.90 25.11
C LEU A 214 -12.77 -12.38 26.24
N GLU A 215 -13.77 -11.58 26.58
CA GLU A 215 -14.80 -11.95 27.53
C GLU A 215 -15.81 -12.93 26.92
N TYR A 216 -16.56 -13.63 27.79
CA TYR A 216 -17.62 -14.54 27.32
C TYR A 216 -18.67 -13.83 26.45
N MET A 217 -19.03 -12.59 26.75
CA MET A 217 -20.02 -11.83 25.98
C MET A 217 -19.52 -11.52 24.55
N GLU A 218 -18.26 -11.14 24.42
CA GLU A 218 -17.61 -10.90 23.13
C GLU A 218 -17.47 -12.19 22.33
N PHE A 219 -17.07 -13.28 22.99
CA PHE A 219 -17.02 -14.61 22.39
C PHE A 219 -18.40 -15.07 21.88
N THR A 220 -19.48 -14.79 22.60
CA THR A 220 -20.83 -15.10 22.10
C THR A 220 -21.26 -14.22 20.93
N THR A 221 -20.79 -12.98 20.88
CA THR A 221 -21.03 -12.05 19.75
C THR A 221 -20.32 -12.54 18.50
N PHE A 222 -19.06 -12.97 18.63
CA PHE A 222 -18.31 -13.66 17.59
C PHE A 222 -19.06 -14.86 17.01
N ILE A 223 -19.57 -15.74 17.88
CA ILE A 223 -20.31 -16.92 17.44
C ILE A 223 -21.64 -16.55 16.77
N ALA A 224 -22.32 -15.51 17.27
CA ALA A 224 -23.56 -15.02 16.66
C ALA A 224 -23.34 -14.52 15.24
N ASP A 225 -22.20 -13.87 14.99
CA ASP A 225 -21.83 -13.31 13.70
C ASP A 225 -21.51 -14.37 12.64
N MET A 226 -21.13 -15.59 13.03
CA MET A 226 -20.82 -16.72 12.12
C MET A 226 -22.03 -17.30 11.35
N GLN A 227 -22.92 -16.47 10.82
CA GLN A 227 -24.02 -16.82 9.90
C GLN A 227 -24.73 -18.15 10.23
N ASN A 228 -25.21 -18.31 11.47
CA ASN A 228 -25.92 -19.49 11.96
C ASN A 228 -25.09 -20.77 12.16
N ALA A 229 -23.75 -20.69 12.29
CA ALA A 229 -22.94 -21.82 12.73
C ALA A 229 -23.57 -22.46 13.98
N PHE A 230 -23.96 -21.63 14.94
CA PHE A 230 -24.68 -22.03 16.13
C PHE A 230 -25.97 -21.24 16.30
N ARG A 231 -27.07 -21.91 16.62
CA ARG A 231 -28.27 -21.25 17.13
C ARG A 231 -28.03 -20.88 18.60
N VAL A 232 -27.39 -19.73 18.82
CA VAL A 232 -26.88 -19.25 20.13
C VAL A 232 -27.91 -19.44 21.25
N ALA A 233 -29.15 -19.00 21.04
CA ALA A 233 -30.24 -19.10 22.03
C ALA A 233 -30.58 -20.54 22.47
N SER A 234 -30.31 -21.54 21.63
CA SER A 234 -30.60 -22.96 21.92
C SER A 234 -29.39 -23.74 22.43
N GLN A 235 -28.20 -23.14 22.41
CA GLN A 235 -26.93 -23.83 22.68
C GLN A 235 -26.07 -23.13 23.75
N THR A 236 -26.62 -22.17 24.50
CA THR A 236 -25.89 -21.40 25.52
C THR A 236 -25.06 -22.27 26.46
N GLN A 237 -25.61 -23.36 27.01
CA GLN A 237 -24.87 -24.25 27.90
C GLN A 237 -23.65 -24.92 27.23
N LYS A 238 -23.76 -25.24 25.94
CA LYS A 238 -22.63 -25.80 25.19
C LYS A 238 -21.56 -24.76 24.94
N LEU A 239 -21.96 -23.54 24.58
CA LEU A 239 -21.04 -22.43 24.36
C LEU A 239 -20.30 -22.05 25.64
N GLN A 240 -21.00 -21.98 26.78
CA GLN A 240 -20.39 -21.82 28.10
C GLN A 240 -19.37 -22.92 28.39
N LYS A 241 -19.73 -24.18 28.11
CA LYS A 241 -18.81 -25.30 28.31
C LYS A 241 -17.58 -25.18 27.42
N VAL A 242 -17.72 -24.78 26.15
CA VAL A 242 -16.59 -24.57 25.24
C VAL A 242 -15.67 -23.47 25.78
N PHE A 243 -16.23 -22.32 26.14
CA PHE A 243 -15.47 -21.19 26.69
C PHE A 243 -14.74 -21.54 27.99
N ILE A 244 -15.43 -22.15 28.95
CA ILE A 244 -14.82 -22.60 30.22
C ILE A 244 -13.74 -23.65 29.96
N ASN A 245 -13.93 -24.52 28.95
CA ASN A 245 -12.95 -25.56 28.64
C ASN A 245 -11.73 -25.05 27.91
N SER A 246 -11.83 -23.93 27.17
CA SER A 246 -10.69 -23.30 26.50
C SER A 246 -9.77 -22.56 27.45
N VAL A 247 -10.24 -22.16 28.64
CA VAL A 247 -9.39 -21.50 29.66
C VAL A 247 -8.25 -22.44 30.12
N CYS A 248 -7.03 -21.98 29.92
CA CYS A 248 -5.73 -22.60 30.18
C CYS A 248 -5.10 -22.06 31.48
N GLN A 249 -5.86 -21.97 32.58
CA GLN A 249 -5.32 -21.55 33.89
C GLN A 249 -5.01 -22.74 34.81
N SER A 250 -3.92 -22.61 35.58
CA SER A 250 -3.54 -23.55 36.64
C SER A 250 -4.16 -23.12 37.98
N GLY A 251 -4.86 -24.03 38.65
CA GLY A 251 -5.24 -23.86 40.07
C GLY A 251 -6.53 -23.08 40.36
N GLU A 252 -6.95 -22.13 39.52
CA GLU A 252 -8.25 -21.46 39.67
C GLU A 252 -9.41 -22.24 39.04
N LYS A 253 -10.60 -22.11 39.63
CA LYS A 253 -11.81 -22.70 39.08
C LYS A 253 -12.17 -21.95 37.80
N ARG A 254 -11.99 -22.61 36.66
CA ARG A 254 -12.48 -22.15 35.34
C ARG A 254 -13.90 -21.61 35.47
N ASN A 255 -14.06 -20.33 35.17
CA ASN A 255 -15.31 -19.59 35.34
C ASN A 255 -15.68 -18.91 34.02
N ILE A 256 -16.97 -18.61 33.83
CA ILE A 256 -17.48 -17.83 32.72
C ILE A 256 -17.06 -16.35 32.77
N ASN A 257 -16.68 -15.85 33.95
CA ASN A 257 -16.15 -14.49 34.12
C ASN A 257 -14.64 -14.42 33.86
N ALA A 258 -14.00 -15.53 33.46
CA ALA A 258 -12.63 -15.47 33.00
C ALA A 258 -12.57 -14.81 31.62
N GLU A 259 -11.48 -14.14 31.34
CA GLU A 259 -11.15 -13.67 30.00
C GLU A 259 -10.27 -14.71 29.33
N ILE A 260 -10.38 -14.84 28.01
CA ILE A 260 -9.52 -15.75 27.24
C ILE A 260 -8.54 -14.98 26.36
N GLY A 261 -7.27 -15.37 26.40
CA GLY A 261 -6.25 -14.88 25.48
C GLY A 261 -6.30 -15.57 24.12
N MET A 262 -5.43 -15.14 23.20
CA MET A 262 -5.43 -15.64 21.81
C MET A 262 -5.19 -17.16 21.69
N HIS A 263 -4.31 -17.72 22.52
CA HIS A 263 -4.05 -19.16 22.55
C HIS A 263 -5.28 -19.97 23.00
N GLU A 264 -6.00 -19.48 24.02
CA GLU A 264 -7.25 -20.07 24.49
C GLU A 264 -8.36 -19.90 23.44
N PHE A 265 -8.39 -18.78 22.73
CA PHE A 265 -9.29 -18.59 21.59
C PHE A 265 -9.07 -19.63 20.49
N PHE A 266 -7.82 -19.97 20.15
CA PHE A 266 -7.52 -21.03 19.19
C PHE A 266 -8.03 -22.39 19.66
N LEU A 267 -7.82 -22.70 20.95
CA LEU A 267 -8.37 -23.91 21.55
C LEU A 267 -9.92 -23.92 21.49
N ALA A 268 -10.56 -22.77 21.72
CA ALA A 268 -12.00 -22.62 21.60
C ALA A 268 -12.49 -22.92 20.18
N LEU A 269 -11.77 -22.50 19.13
CA LEU A 269 -12.12 -22.81 17.73
C LEU A 269 -12.11 -24.32 17.45
N VAL A 270 -11.12 -25.06 17.96
CA VAL A 270 -11.09 -26.52 17.82
C VAL A 270 -12.28 -27.15 18.54
N LEU A 271 -12.56 -26.72 19.77
CA LEU A 271 -13.69 -27.22 20.56
C LEU A 271 -15.05 -26.91 19.90
N LEU A 272 -15.22 -25.72 19.31
CA LEU A 272 -16.41 -25.37 18.54
C LEU A 272 -16.57 -26.27 17.32
N ALA A 273 -15.50 -26.48 16.55
CA ALA A 273 -15.52 -27.35 15.38
C ALA A 273 -15.94 -28.78 15.74
N MET A 274 -15.46 -29.30 16.87
CA MET A 274 -15.80 -30.64 17.37
C MET A 274 -17.25 -30.76 17.87
N GLU A 275 -17.82 -29.70 18.43
CA GLU A 275 -19.22 -29.66 18.87
C GLU A 275 -20.21 -29.49 17.69
N ASN A 276 -19.73 -29.02 16.54
CA ASN A 276 -20.53 -28.78 15.34
C ASN A 276 -19.82 -29.23 14.05
N PRO A 277 -19.74 -30.54 13.79
CA PRO A 277 -19.00 -31.10 12.64
C PRO A 277 -19.65 -30.83 11.27
N GLY A 278 -20.40 -29.74 11.12
CA GLY A 278 -21.10 -29.37 9.90
C GLY A 278 -22.29 -30.30 9.63
N ARG A 279 -23.52 -29.83 9.87
CA ARG A 279 -24.73 -30.51 9.39
C ARG A 279 -24.83 -30.39 7.86
N GLY A 280 -24.01 -31.13 7.14
CA GLY A 280 -24.29 -31.46 5.74
C GLY A 280 -25.47 -32.43 5.69
N ASN A 281 -26.35 -32.30 4.69
CA ASN A 281 -27.48 -33.20 4.46
C ASN A 281 -27.07 -34.70 4.33
N ASP A 282 -25.77 -34.99 4.18
CA ASP A 282 -25.22 -36.35 4.08
C ASP A 282 -25.11 -37.12 5.42
N GLN A 283 -25.30 -36.49 6.58
CA GLN A 283 -25.15 -37.17 7.88
C GLN A 283 -26.32 -38.11 8.26
N LEU A 284 -27.34 -38.25 7.41
CA LEU A 284 -28.46 -39.15 7.68
C LEU A 284 -28.14 -40.64 7.42
N ILE A 285 -26.99 -41.00 6.82
CA ILE A 285 -26.85 -42.34 6.21
C ILE A 285 -25.78 -43.24 6.84
N ARG A 286 -24.80 -42.78 7.63
CA ARG A 286 -23.76 -43.70 8.18
C ARG A 286 -23.44 -43.42 9.64
N GLY A 287 -23.22 -44.48 10.41
CA GLY A 287 -22.95 -44.45 11.85
C GLY A 287 -21.92 -43.39 12.22
N ARG A 288 -22.17 -42.68 13.33
CA ARG A 288 -21.41 -41.53 13.84
C ARG A 288 -19.93 -41.88 14.11
N GLN A 289 -19.10 -41.97 13.08
CA GLN A 289 -17.68 -41.77 13.26
C GLN A 289 -17.49 -40.29 13.56
N ARG A 290 -16.94 -39.98 14.74
CA ARG A 290 -16.51 -38.62 15.05
C ARG A 290 -15.42 -38.25 14.04
N GLU A 291 -15.60 -37.12 13.36
CA GLU A 291 -14.54 -36.56 12.52
C GLU A 291 -13.31 -36.26 13.38
N LEU A 292 -12.12 -36.37 12.79
CA LEU A 292 -10.88 -35.99 13.45
C LEU A 292 -10.84 -34.46 13.65
N PRO A 293 -10.20 -33.96 14.74
CA PRO A 293 -10.19 -32.53 15.06
C PRO A 293 -9.63 -31.62 13.97
N ASP A 294 -8.60 -32.04 13.25
CA ASP A 294 -8.00 -31.31 12.13
C ASP A 294 -9.00 -31.11 10.97
N ILE A 295 -9.67 -32.19 10.57
CA ILE A 295 -10.68 -32.16 9.48
C ILE A 295 -11.89 -31.30 9.89
N ALA A 296 -12.36 -31.47 11.14
CA ALA A 296 -13.47 -30.70 11.66
C ALA A 296 -13.13 -29.20 11.71
N LEU A 297 -11.94 -28.87 12.20
CA LEU A 297 -11.44 -27.49 12.27
C LEU A 297 -11.32 -26.86 10.87
N GLU A 298 -10.71 -27.53 9.91
CA GLU A 298 -10.55 -26.99 8.56
C GLU A 298 -11.91 -26.67 7.91
N LYS A 299 -12.88 -27.59 8.01
CA LYS A 299 -14.25 -27.35 7.54
C LYS A 299 -14.91 -26.19 8.26
N PHE A 300 -14.72 -26.08 9.58
CA PHE A 300 -15.30 -25.02 10.39
C PHE A 300 -14.72 -23.65 10.02
N LEU A 301 -13.39 -23.55 9.88
CA LEU A 301 -12.70 -22.34 9.48
C LEU A 301 -13.17 -21.85 8.12
N ASN A 302 -13.11 -22.71 7.09
CA ASN A 302 -13.47 -22.35 5.72
C ASN A 302 -14.94 -21.97 5.55
N LYS A 303 -15.83 -22.60 6.32
CA LYS A 303 -17.27 -22.40 6.16
C LYS A 303 -17.81 -21.23 6.97
N TYR A 304 -17.24 -20.95 8.13
CA TYR A 304 -17.84 -20.02 9.09
C TYR A 304 -16.90 -18.91 9.55
N VAL A 305 -15.61 -19.19 9.75
CA VAL A 305 -14.67 -18.23 10.36
C VAL A 305 -14.05 -17.32 9.30
N LEU A 306 -13.43 -17.89 8.27
CA LEU A 306 -12.75 -17.11 7.22
C LEU A 306 -13.69 -16.20 6.41
N PRO A 307 -14.94 -16.59 6.10
CA PRO A 307 -15.89 -15.67 5.46
C PRO A 307 -16.20 -14.41 6.27
N LEU A 308 -15.99 -14.42 7.60
CA LEU A 308 -16.12 -13.20 8.42
C LEU A 308 -14.98 -12.21 8.16
N VAL A 309 -13.79 -12.72 7.87
CA VAL A 309 -12.62 -11.88 7.56
C VAL A 309 -12.90 -11.06 6.31
N ASP A 310 -13.34 -11.73 5.25
CA ASP A 310 -13.61 -11.10 3.96
C ASP A 310 -14.77 -10.09 4.00
N SER A 311 -15.73 -10.28 4.92
CA SER A 311 -16.95 -9.48 4.96
C SER A 311 -16.95 -8.36 6.01
N LYS A 312 -16.13 -8.46 7.07
CA LYS A 312 -16.17 -7.52 8.20
C LYS A 312 -14.82 -6.98 8.63
N LEU A 313 -13.71 -7.64 8.31
CA LEU A 313 -12.42 -7.29 8.91
C LEU A 313 -11.58 -6.44 7.97
N VAL A 314 -11.64 -5.14 8.23
CA VAL A 314 -10.81 -4.13 7.56
C VAL A 314 -9.31 -4.40 7.72
N GLY A 315 -8.89 -4.96 8.86
CA GLY A 315 -7.49 -5.19 9.17
C GLY A 315 -6.77 -6.08 8.16
N ALA A 316 -7.41 -7.14 7.66
CA ALA A 316 -6.81 -8.00 6.63
C ALA A 316 -6.55 -7.24 5.33
N SER A 317 -7.50 -6.41 4.89
CA SER A 317 -7.33 -5.54 3.72
C SER A 317 -6.22 -4.52 3.94
N VAL A 318 -6.11 -3.94 5.13
CA VAL A 318 -5.08 -2.96 5.47
C VAL A 318 -3.70 -3.61 5.51
N LYS A 319 -3.54 -4.77 6.18
CA LYS A 319 -2.27 -5.51 6.22
C LYS A 319 -1.81 -5.87 4.81
N SER A 320 -2.72 -6.33 3.94
CA SER A 320 -2.39 -6.56 2.52
C SER A 320 -1.98 -5.27 1.81
N ALA A 321 -2.65 -4.15 2.08
CA ALA A 321 -2.33 -2.85 1.49
C ALA A 321 -0.95 -2.33 1.94
N LEU A 322 -0.55 -2.54 3.20
CA LEU A 322 0.76 -2.15 3.73
C LEU A 322 1.92 -2.93 3.10
N THR A 323 1.67 -4.03 2.39
CA THR A 323 2.70 -4.71 1.59
C THR A 323 2.98 -4.01 0.24
N ASN A 324 2.13 -3.08 -0.20
CA ASN A 324 2.25 -2.40 -1.49
C ASN A 324 3.21 -1.19 -1.39
N ASN A 325 4.21 -1.15 -2.27
CA ASN A 325 5.21 -0.09 -2.30
C ASN A 325 4.62 1.30 -2.58
N GLU A 326 3.55 1.41 -3.38
CA GLU A 326 2.91 2.70 -3.68
C GLU A 326 2.29 3.30 -2.41
N ILE A 327 1.60 2.46 -1.62
CA ILE A 327 0.97 2.88 -0.37
C ILE A 327 2.05 3.28 0.65
N LEU A 328 3.11 2.49 0.77
CA LEU A 328 4.25 2.83 1.61
C LEU A 328 4.94 4.14 1.17
N ALA A 329 5.05 4.40 -0.12
CA ALA A 329 5.57 5.67 -0.61
C ALA A 329 4.64 6.85 -0.24
N THR A 330 3.32 6.65 -0.24
CA THR A 330 2.36 7.65 0.27
C THR A 330 2.58 7.91 1.76
N PHE A 331 2.74 6.86 2.58
CA PHE A 331 3.10 7.03 4.00
C PHE A 331 4.37 7.86 4.18
N TYR A 332 5.41 7.58 3.39
CA TYR A 332 6.67 8.32 3.41
C TYR A 332 6.43 9.82 3.16
N ASP A 333 5.59 10.16 2.19
CA ASP A 333 5.30 11.55 1.83
C ASP A 333 4.60 12.33 2.95
N TYR A 334 3.84 11.66 3.82
CA TYR A 334 3.21 12.26 4.99
C TYR A 334 4.00 12.08 6.29
N ASN A 335 5.02 11.23 6.31
CA ASN A 335 5.71 10.74 7.53
C ASN A 335 6.16 11.87 8.46
N ILE A 336 6.81 12.92 7.92
CA ILE A 336 7.31 14.05 8.73
C ILE A 336 6.18 14.72 9.52
N LYS A 337 5.04 14.98 8.87
CA LYS A 337 3.89 15.62 9.52
C LYS A 337 3.20 14.68 10.51
N LEU A 338 3.13 13.39 10.17
CA LEU A 338 2.53 12.39 11.03
C LEU A 338 3.33 12.16 12.31
N VAL A 339 4.68 12.16 12.24
CA VAL A 339 5.55 12.15 13.43
C VAL A 339 5.26 13.36 14.30
N GLU A 340 5.17 14.56 13.73
CA GLU A 340 4.91 15.78 14.50
C GLU A 340 3.55 15.71 15.23
N VAL A 341 2.51 15.20 14.56
CA VAL A 341 1.20 14.99 15.18
C VAL A 341 1.29 13.95 16.29
N PHE A 342 1.94 12.81 16.05
CA PHE A 342 2.11 11.77 17.06
C PHE A 342 2.80 12.33 18.33
N GLU A 343 3.97 12.94 18.18
CA GLU A 343 4.74 13.51 19.30
C GLU A 343 3.95 14.61 20.04
N ARG A 344 3.19 15.43 19.32
CA ARG A 344 2.39 16.50 19.92
C ARG A 344 1.32 15.95 20.86
N TYR A 345 0.63 14.87 20.47
CA TYR A 345 -0.45 14.31 21.27
C TYR A 345 0.10 13.41 22.39
N ALA A 346 1.15 12.63 22.11
CA ALA A 346 1.83 11.81 23.12
C ALA A 346 2.45 12.65 24.26
N ALA A 347 2.95 13.85 23.95
CA ALA A 347 3.54 14.75 24.95
C ALA A 347 2.52 15.58 25.76
N SER A 348 1.23 15.54 25.40
CA SER A 348 0.23 16.53 25.87
C SER A 348 -0.37 16.24 27.25
N VAL A 349 -0.16 15.05 27.82
CA VAL A 349 -0.71 14.70 29.14
C VAL A 349 0.25 15.13 30.25
N GLU A 350 -0.07 16.25 30.90
CA GLU A 350 0.68 16.78 32.06
C GLU A 350 0.70 15.81 33.26
N ASP A 351 -0.29 14.92 33.36
CA ASP A 351 -0.41 13.94 34.47
C ASP A 351 0.70 12.87 34.45
N ASN A 352 1.30 12.57 33.30
CA ASN A 352 2.40 11.60 33.20
C ASN A 352 3.74 12.13 33.73
N LYS A 353 3.85 13.43 34.02
CA LYS A 353 5.07 13.98 34.66
C LYS A 353 5.13 13.69 36.16
N ALA A 354 4.00 13.38 36.81
CA ALA A 354 3.94 13.10 38.24
C ALA A 354 4.46 11.70 38.60
N SER A 355 4.37 10.73 37.68
CA SER A 355 4.79 9.34 37.88
C SER A 355 6.29 9.09 37.60
N GLY A 356 7.04 10.11 37.14
CA GLY A 356 8.48 10.01 36.88
C GLY A 356 8.86 9.10 35.70
N PHE A 357 7.89 8.50 35.02
CA PHE A 357 8.06 7.73 33.79
C PHE A 357 7.66 8.58 32.59
N THR A 358 8.65 9.02 31.81
CA THR A 358 8.40 9.70 30.54
C THR A 358 8.07 8.67 29.46
N PHE A 359 6.80 8.29 29.33
CA PHE A 359 6.25 7.58 28.17
C PHE A 359 6.12 8.54 26.97
N ALA A 360 7.20 9.22 26.60
CA ALA A 360 7.17 10.24 25.54
C ALA A 360 6.95 9.65 24.13
N ASP A 361 6.86 8.31 24.02
CA ASP A 361 6.95 7.58 22.76
C ASP A 361 5.69 6.77 22.42
N SER A 362 4.57 6.96 23.15
CA SER A 362 3.35 6.17 22.98
C SER A 362 2.06 6.98 23.12
N LEU A 363 1.02 6.63 22.37
CA LEU A 363 -0.33 7.20 22.46
C LEU A 363 -1.29 6.27 23.18
N ASN A 364 -2.11 6.78 24.09
CA ASN A 364 -3.25 6.02 24.61
C ASN A 364 -4.50 6.20 23.72
N ILE A 365 -5.54 5.39 23.97
CA ILE A 365 -6.77 5.41 23.18
C ILE A 365 -7.51 6.74 23.19
N ALA A 366 -7.47 7.49 24.30
CA ALA A 366 -8.14 8.79 24.40
C ALA A 366 -7.40 9.86 23.57
N GLU A 367 -6.08 9.82 23.54
CA GLU A 367 -5.25 10.68 22.68
C GLU A 367 -5.48 10.36 21.21
N PHE A 368 -5.53 9.08 20.85
CA PHE A 368 -5.85 8.65 19.49
C PHE A 368 -7.25 9.07 19.07
N GLU A 369 -8.28 8.83 19.90
CA GLU A 369 -9.65 9.31 19.66
C GLU A 369 -9.67 10.81 19.41
N ARG A 370 -8.95 11.61 20.22
CA ARG A 370 -8.85 13.07 20.03
C ARG A 370 -8.24 13.44 18.68
N ILE A 371 -7.17 12.77 18.24
CA ILE A 371 -6.57 12.98 16.91
C ILE A 371 -7.63 12.76 15.82
N ILE A 372 -8.39 11.66 15.89
CA ILE A 372 -9.38 11.31 14.86
C ILE A 372 -10.54 12.32 14.82
N PHE A 373 -11.00 12.82 15.98
CA PHE A 373 -12.02 13.86 16.04
C PHE A 373 -11.52 15.21 15.51
N GLU A 374 -10.32 15.64 15.90
CA GLU A 374 -9.77 16.92 15.45
C GLU A 374 -9.37 16.90 13.97
N ALA A 375 -9.01 15.72 13.43
CA ALA A 375 -8.80 15.51 12.00
C ALA A 375 -10.10 15.53 11.17
N ASP A 376 -11.27 15.68 11.81
CA ASP A 376 -12.61 15.64 11.20
C ASP A 376 -12.90 14.31 10.48
N LEU A 377 -12.32 13.22 10.99
CA LEU A 377 -12.57 11.86 10.51
C LEU A 377 -13.77 11.23 11.23
N ALA A 378 -13.96 11.56 12.51
CA ALA A 378 -15.09 11.13 13.32
C ALA A 378 -16.09 12.26 13.59
N GLY A 379 -17.38 11.91 13.66
CA GLY A 379 -18.49 12.84 13.87
C GLY A 379 -19.30 13.17 12.62
N SER A 380 -20.41 13.89 12.83
CA SER A 380 -21.39 14.24 11.79
C SER A 380 -20.86 15.37 10.91
N SER A 381 -20.10 15.02 9.89
CA SER A 381 -19.89 15.90 8.73
C SER A 381 -21.27 16.11 8.10
N GLY A 382 -21.85 17.31 8.20
CA GLY A 382 -23.26 17.61 7.86
C GLY A 382 -23.71 17.41 6.40
N GLY A 383 -23.14 16.44 5.68
CA GLY A 383 -23.64 15.91 4.41
C GLY A 383 -24.66 14.78 4.62
N GLU A 384 -25.42 14.48 3.55
CA GLU A 384 -26.49 13.47 3.54
C GLU A 384 -26.00 12.01 3.56
N ILE A 385 -24.69 11.77 3.53
CA ILE A 385 -24.11 10.42 3.53
C ILE A 385 -23.68 10.08 4.95
N ASP A 386 -24.25 9.01 5.50
CA ASP A 386 -24.06 8.53 6.86
C ASP A 386 -22.71 7.79 7.03
N ASP A 387 -21.63 8.35 6.47
CA ASP A 387 -20.26 7.82 6.54
C ASP A 387 -19.60 8.18 7.89
N GLN A 388 -20.33 8.07 9.00
CA GLN A 388 -19.82 8.51 10.31
C GLN A 388 -19.10 7.39 11.03
N LEU A 389 -17.78 7.57 11.24
CA LEU A 389 -17.02 6.72 12.15
C LEU A 389 -17.56 6.86 13.56
N THR A 390 -17.93 5.72 14.13
CA THR A 390 -18.34 5.56 15.51
C THR A 390 -17.12 5.43 16.42
N THR A 391 -17.27 5.79 17.71
CA THR A 391 -16.22 5.54 18.71
C THR A 391 -15.80 4.08 18.75
N LYS A 392 -16.74 3.15 18.53
CA LYS A 392 -16.45 1.72 18.48
C LYS A 392 -15.44 1.36 17.38
N GLU A 393 -15.61 1.91 16.19
CA GLU A 393 -14.71 1.66 15.06
C GLU A 393 -13.33 2.27 15.29
N ILE A 394 -13.25 3.43 15.96
CA ILE A 394 -11.98 4.03 16.35
C ILE A 394 -11.23 3.10 17.32
N ARG A 395 -11.93 2.52 18.30
CA ARG A 395 -11.34 1.54 19.23
C ARG A 395 -10.90 0.27 18.53
N GLN A 396 -11.69 -0.22 17.58
CA GLN A 396 -11.31 -1.37 16.75
C GLN A 396 -10.07 -1.09 15.90
N ALA A 397 -9.94 0.11 15.34
CA ALA A 397 -8.74 0.52 14.61
C ALA A 397 -7.53 0.60 15.54
N PHE A 398 -7.70 1.14 16.74
CA PHE A 398 -6.67 1.24 17.77
C PHE A 398 -6.18 -0.15 18.19
N SER A 399 -7.07 -0.99 18.73
CA SER A 399 -6.72 -2.33 19.24
C SER A 399 -6.26 -3.28 18.13
N GLY A 400 -6.81 -3.14 16.93
CA GLY A 400 -6.39 -3.94 15.78
C GLY A 400 -4.94 -3.67 15.37
N ALA A 401 -4.49 -2.42 15.50
CA ALA A 401 -3.15 -2.00 15.09
C ALA A 401 -2.05 -2.37 16.10
N GLN A 402 -2.38 -2.50 17.39
CA GLN A 402 -1.41 -2.87 18.42
C GLN A 402 -0.73 -4.20 18.08
N ALA A 403 0.60 -4.22 17.99
CA ALA A 403 1.38 -5.44 17.94
C ALA A 403 1.28 -6.12 19.31
N GLY A 404 1.15 -7.45 19.34
CA GLY A 404 1.09 -8.18 20.60
C GLY A 404 2.42 -8.06 21.34
N HIS A 405 2.56 -7.05 22.20
CA HIS A 405 3.78 -6.75 22.95
C HIS A 405 4.11 -7.78 24.05
N ASP A 406 3.44 -8.95 24.05
CA ASP A 406 3.67 -10.10 24.93
C ASP A 406 5.16 -10.49 25.02
N PHE A 407 5.93 -10.34 23.94
CA PHE A 407 7.33 -10.78 23.91
C PHE A 407 8.30 -9.90 24.73
N GLN A 408 8.06 -8.59 24.86
CA GLN A 408 9.01 -7.72 25.58
C GLN A 408 8.80 -7.69 27.09
N GLN A 409 7.57 -7.93 27.56
CA GLN A 409 7.30 -7.93 28.99
C GLN A 409 7.87 -9.17 29.70
N VAL A 410 7.90 -10.33 29.06
CA VAL A 410 8.48 -11.56 29.65
C VAL A 410 9.99 -11.41 29.87
N VAL A 411 10.71 -10.74 28.97
CA VAL A 411 12.16 -10.52 29.14
C VAL A 411 12.45 -9.49 30.24
N LYS A 412 11.64 -8.43 30.37
CA LYS A 412 11.78 -7.47 31.47
C LYS A 412 11.40 -8.05 32.83
N ALA A 413 10.35 -8.87 32.90
CA ALA A 413 9.95 -9.57 34.11
C ALA A 413 11.00 -10.62 34.54
N ALA A 414 11.51 -11.41 33.59
CA ALA A 414 12.57 -12.40 33.86
C ALA A 414 13.92 -11.75 34.24
N ALA A 415 14.21 -10.53 33.76
CA ALA A 415 15.38 -9.76 34.18
C ALA A 415 15.20 -9.11 35.57
N ALA A 416 13.97 -8.85 36.00
CA ALA A 416 13.64 -8.30 37.32
C ALA A 416 13.60 -9.38 38.43
N ASP A 417 13.30 -10.63 38.09
CA ASP A 417 13.22 -11.76 39.02
C ASP A 417 14.60 -12.32 39.48
N GLY A 418 15.70 -11.74 39.00
CA GLY A 418 17.07 -12.11 39.39
C GLY A 418 17.54 -11.55 40.75
N ASN A 419 16.66 -10.88 41.52
CA ASN A 419 17.01 -10.28 42.80
C ASN A 419 16.00 -10.74 43.88
N GLU A 420 16.23 -11.95 44.38
CA GLU A 420 15.47 -12.53 45.50
C GLU A 420 15.59 -11.70 46.79
N GLU A 421 14.52 -11.83 47.59
CA GLU A 421 14.36 -11.42 48.99
C GLU A 421 13.85 -9.99 49.30
N GLY A 422 12.55 -9.79 49.06
CA GLY A 422 11.73 -8.94 49.95
C GLY A 422 10.86 -7.90 49.24
N GLY A 423 9.73 -8.28 48.66
CA GLY A 423 8.85 -7.29 48.04
C GLY A 423 7.54 -7.78 47.41
N ALA A 424 6.84 -8.76 48.00
CA ALA A 424 5.60 -9.32 47.45
C ALA A 424 4.36 -8.37 47.48
N ALA A 425 4.55 -7.05 47.62
CA ALA A 425 3.46 -6.09 47.72
C ALA A 425 3.60 -4.85 46.80
N ALA A 426 4.64 -4.77 45.97
CA ALA A 426 4.89 -3.62 45.09
C ALA A 426 4.70 -3.93 43.58
N ALA A 427 4.10 -5.07 43.23
CA ALA A 427 3.87 -5.50 41.85
C ALA A 427 2.44 -5.18 41.32
N ALA A 428 1.72 -4.26 41.97
CA ALA A 428 0.29 -4.02 41.71
C ALA A 428 -0.03 -2.74 40.91
N GLU A 429 0.96 -2.01 40.42
CA GLU A 429 0.78 -0.99 39.37
C GLU A 429 1.74 -1.30 38.23
N VAL A 430 1.62 -2.50 37.65
CA VAL A 430 2.00 -2.68 36.25
C VAL A 430 0.98 -1.82 35.49
N VAL A 431 1.39 -0.61 35.14
CA VAL A 431 0.64 0.26 34.24
C VAL A 431 0.25 -0.58 33.05
N ASN A 432 -1.03 -0.52 32.70
CA ASN A 432 -1.66 -1.33 31.67
C ASN A 432 -1.09 -0.93 30.29
N ASP A 433 0.16 -1.35 30.00
CA ASP A 433 0.87 -1.14 28.72
C ASP A 433 0.00 -1.60 27.52
N ASP A 434 -0.96 -2.50 27.77
CA ASP A 434 -1.98 -2.98 26.82
C ASP A 434 -2.86 -1.86 26.22
N GLN A 435 -2.81 -0.64 26.77
CA GLN A 435 -3.61 0.50 26.30
C GLN A 435 -2.81 1.57 25.55
N GLN A 436 -1.56 1.30 25.21
CA GLN A 436 -0.70 2.24 24.49
C GLN A 436 -0.40 1.76 23.07
N MET A 437 -0.19 2.71 22.16
CA MET A 437 0.27 2.45 20.81
C MET A 437 1.55 3.20 20.47
N ASP A 438 2.50 2.52 19.84
CA ASP A 438 3.72 3.12 19.30
C ASP A 438 3.48 3.81 17.94
N TYR A 439 4.51 4.42 17.37
CA TYR A 439 4.37 5.15 16.11
C TYR A 439 4.02 4.24 14.90
N PRO A 440 4.67 3.07 14.70
CA PRO A 440 4.24 2.10 13.70
C PRO A 440 2.77 1.67 13.83
N GLU A 441 2.30 1.41 15.04
CA GLU A 441 0.91 1.06 15.34
C GLU A 441 -0.03 2.22 15.04
N PHE A 442 0.35 3.45 15.36
CA PHE A 442 -0.40 4.65 15.00
C PHE A 442 -0.58 4.79 13.47
N LEU A 443 0.47 4.55 12.69
CA LEU A 443 0.39 4.59 11.22
C LEU A 443 -0.59 3.55 10.67
N GLU A 444 -0.54 2.32 11.19
CA GLU A 444 -1.49 1.29 10.81
C GLU A 444 -2.93 1.64 11.24
N ALA A 445 -3.11 2.17 12.45
CA ALA A 445 -4.40 2.58 12.96
C ALA A 445 -5.03 3.65 12.05
N ILE A 446 -4.25 4.62 11.54
CA ILE A 446 -4.74 5.60 10.56
C ILE A 446 -5.18 4.92 9.25
N ALA A 447 -4.43 3.93 8.75
CA ALA A 447 -4.87 3.19 7.56
C ALA A 447 -6.19 2.43 7.79
N ARG A 448 -6.37 1.82 8.98
CA ARG A 448 -7.62 1.18 9.39
C ARG A 448 -8.76 2.19 9.42
N ILE A 449 -8.54 3.37 10.02
CA ILE A 449 -9.50 4.48 10.04
C ILE A 449 -9.90 4.89 8.62
N GLY A 450 -8.96 4.99 7.68
CA GLY A 450 -9.29 5.33 6.29
C GLY A 450 -10.23 4.32 5.66
N VAL A 451 -9.95 3.02 5.80
CA VAL A 451 -10.80 1.99 5.19
C VAL A 451 -12.17 1.89 5.89
N LEU A 452 -12.25 2.09 7.21
CA LEU A 452 -13.51 2.14 7.96
C LEU A 452 -14.34 3.38 7.62
N LYS A 453 -13.71 4.54 7.42
CA LYS A 453 -14.41 5.81 7.16
C LYS A 453 -15.19 5.81 5.86
N TRP A 454 -14.59 5.24 4.81
CA TRP A 454 -15.15 5.29 3.47
C TRP A 454 -15.56 3.89 3.05
N GLU A 455 -16.78 3.46 3.36
CA GLU A 455 -17.25 2.11 3.02
C GLU A 455 -17.53 1.92 1.51
N ASP A 456 -17.57 2.98 0.70
CA ASP A 456 -17.82 2.88 -0.74
C ASP A 456 -16.74 2.04 -1.45
N ASP A 457 -17.15 0.88 -1.99
CA ASP A 457 -16.32 -0.04 -2.76
C ASP A 457 -15.75 0.58 -4.05
N ARG A 458 -16.30 1.72 -4.51
CA ARG A 458 -15.79 2.44 -5.68
C ARG A 458 -14.50 3.19 -5.39
N ILE A 459 -14.26 3.53 -4.12
CA ILE A 459 -13.04 4.20 -3.70
C ILE A 459 -11.99 3.12 -3.46
N LEU A 460 -10.82 3.25 -4.08
CA LEU A 460 -9.75 2.26 -3.93
C LEU A 460 -9.15 2.36 -2.53
N THR A 461 -8.75 1.22 -1.94
CA THR A 461 -8.15 1.16 -0.59
C THR A 461 -6.99 2.16 -0.41
N HIS A 462 -6.15 2.36 -1.43
CA HIS A 462 -5.07 3.33 -1.37
C HIS A 462 -5.57 4.77 -1.20
N GLN A 463 -6.68 5.15 -1.86
CA GLN A 463 -7.26 6.49 -1.77
C GLN A 463 -7.90 6.71 -0.40
N LYS A 464 -8.52 5.66 0.15
CA LYS A 464 -9.06 5.67 1.52
C LYS A 464 -7.94 5.92 2.54
N ILE A 465 -6.83 5.19 2.43
CA ILE A 465 -5.67 5.37 3.31
C ILE A 465 -5.05 6.76 3.14
N GLU A 466 -4.78 7.19 1.90
CA GLU A 466 -4.23 8.52 1.60
C GLU A 466 -5.11 9.65 2.16
N GLY A 467 -6.43 9.54 2.02
CA GLY A 467 -7.38 10.51 2.58
C GLY A 467 -7.27 10.65 4.10
N ALA A 468 -7.13 9.53 4.83
CA ALA A 468 -6.95 9.55 6.27
C ALA A 468 -5.59 10.12 6.68
N LEU A 469 -4.50 9.73 6.00
CA LEU A 469 -3.16 10.27 6.25
C LEU A 469 -3.13 11.79 6.03
N ALA A 470 -3.71 12.26 4.92
CA ALA A 470 -3.80 13.68 4.62
C ALA A 470 -4.63 14.45 5.66
N ALA A 471 -5.74 13.87 6.13
CA ALA A 471 -6.58 14.50 7.15
C ALA A 471 -5.81 14.69 8.47
N VAL A 472 -5.13 13.65 8.95
CA VAL A 472 -4.33 13.71 10.19
C VAL A 472 -3.12 14.64 10.01
N ALA A 473 -2.41 14.55 8.89
CA ALA A 473 -1.23 15.38 8.63
C ALA A 473 -1.52 16.90 8.63
N ARG A 474 -2.75 17.33 8.33
CA ARG A 474 -3.15 18.75 8.42
C ARG A 474 -3.14 19.29 9.85
N LEU A 475 -3.24 18.43 10.87
CA LEU A 475 -3.15 18.85 12.26
C LEU A 475 -1.76 19.43 12.58
N ALA A 476 -0.71 18.96 11.90
CA ALA A 476 0.65 19.50 12.05
C ALA A 476 0.69 21.01 11.75
N ASP A 477 -0.06 21.47 10.75
CA ASP A 477 -0.07 22.87 10.33
C ASP A 477 -0.92 23.79 11.24
N GLN A 478 -1.71 23.22 12.17
CA GLN A 478 -2.52 24.00 13.10
C GLN A 478 -1.67 24.55 14.26
N PRO A 479 -1.88 25.83 14.66
CA PRO A 479 -1.17 26.41 15.79
C PRO A 479 -1.54 25.68 17.10
N ARG A 480 -0.55 25.49 17.97
CA ARG A 480 -0.72 24.90 19.30
C ARG A 480 -1.61 25.74 20.22
#